data_AF-A0AAV6GWX2-F1
#
_entry.id   AF-A0AAV6GWX2-F1
#
_cell.length_a   1.000
_cell.length_b   1.000
_cell.length_c   1.000
_cell.angle_alpha   90.00
_cell.angle_beta   90.00
_cell.angle_gamma   90.00
#
_symmetry.space_group_name_H-M   'P 1'
#
loop_
_entity.id
_entity.type
_entity.pdbx_description
1 polymer ?
#
loop_
_entity_poly.entity_id
_entity_poly.type
_entity_poly.pdbx_seq_one_letter_code
_entity_poly.pdbx_strand_id
1 'polypeptide(L)'
;MLWIKCCALNPQHSHQRDKQGGNKEDMHSYQMRISAMRFMWSVSVLVLLQPGVLGARRFRGGRNSQPRRVLPSVPYRDRGDTTESFSLDFTAVEENMDNFMTQVKNLAQSLYPCSAQKLDYDMKLHFLENTSVTCNDGSPAGYYIKESKGSRRWLIFLEGGWYCFNRESCNSRYETMRRLMSSTKWPNTKTGTGILSPLPEENPHWWNANMVFIPYCSSDVWSGVSPKTNDSDYAFMGSLIIKEVVKELLTKGLDTAKVVLLAGSSAGGTGVLLNVDAVADLLAEQGYGGIQVRGLSDSGWFLDNKQYHCSDCLDTLSCAPTEAIKRGIKYWGGVVPESCRKAHEGEEWNCFFGYRVYPTIKRPVFVVQWLFDEAQLTVDNIHLTGQPLQEGQWNYIQELGLQLRNTLKDVPAMFAPACLSHEIITRSYWLDVQVKGTSLPRALHCWDRSFHDSARHSNKTPPRGCPMHLIDSCPWPHCNPTCPTIRDQYSGQEMSVLQFLMHMGFDVQAMAQQQGMDPSKLLGMLSNGS
;
A
#
# COMPACT_ATOMS: atom_id res chain seq x y z
N MET A 1 9.61 -61.95 -37.12
CA MET A 1 8.37 -61.40 -37.69
C MET A 1 8.16 -60.04 -37.03
N LEU A 2 8.72 -58.97 -37.62
CA LEU A 2 8.01 -57.96 -38.43
C LEU A 2 6.79 -57.37 -37.68
N TRP A 3 6.91 -56.12 -37.20
CA TRP A 3 6.50 -54.89 -37.89
C TRP A 3 4.96 -54.75 -37.90
N ILE A 4 4.31 -53.79 -37.22
CA ILE A 4 4.33 -52.32 -37.36
C ILE A 4 2.94 -51.82 -37.79
N LYS A 5 2.64 -50.55 -37.44
CA LYS A 5 1.66 -49.59 -38.01
C LYS A 5 0.21 -49.73 -37.52
N CYS A 6 -0.39 -48.73 -36.85
CA CYS A 6 -0.64 -47.32 -37.23
C CYS A 6 -1.34 -47.13 -38.58
N CYS A 7 -2.62 -46.73 -38.52
CA CYS A 7 -3.32 -45.75 -39.35
C CYS A 7 -4.55 -45.33 -38.50
N ALA A 8 -4.73 -44.11 -37.98
CA ALA A 8 -4.82 -42.80 -38.64
C ALA A 8 -5.85 -42.78 -39.79
N LEU A 9 -7.03 -42.23 -39.52
CA LEU A 9 -7.71 -41.13 -40.25
C LEU A 9 -9.25 -41.24 -40.21
N ASN A 10 -9.86 -40.23 -39.56
CA ASN A 10 -11.14 -39.57 -39.90
C ASN A 10 -11.24 -39.31 -41.44
N PRO A 11 -12.39 -38.96 -42.07
CA PRO A 11 -13.48 -38.12 -41.52
C PRO A 11 -14.93 -38.37 -42.07
N GLN A 12 -15.90 -37.68 -41.44
CA GLN A 12 -17.10 -37.01 -42.00
C GLN A 12 -17.95 -37.67 -43.11
N HIS A 13 -19.27 -37.79 -42.91
CA HIS A 13 -20.28 -36.79 -43.34
C HIS A 13 -21.75 -37.31 -43.25
N SER A 14 -22.56 -36.53 -42.52
CA SER A 14 -23.94 -36.06 -42.83
C SER A 14 -25.15 -36.97 -43.13
N HIS A 15 -26.26 -36.48 -42.55
CA HIS A 15 -27.66 -36.43 -43.03
C HIS A 15 -28.63 -37.50 -42.50
N GLN A 16 -29.53 -37.07 -41.59
CA GLN A 16 -30.98 -36.83 -41.81
C GLN A 16 -31.76 -38.14 -41.83
N ARG A 17 -32.95 -38.31 -41.25
CA ARG A 17 -33.90 -37.54 -40.43
C ARG A 17 -34.99 -38.60 -40.19
N ASP A 18 -35.51 -38.81 -38.99
CA ASP A 18 -36.93 -39.18 -38.87
C ASP A 18 -37.47 -38.87 -37.47
N LYS A 19 -38.64 -38.25 -37.48
CA LYS A 19 -39.37 -37.66 -36.36
C LYS A 19 -40.43 -38.63 -35.85
N GLN A 20 -40.58 -38.70 -34.52
CA GLN A 20 -41.81 -38.75 -33.72
C GLN A 20 -41.38 -39.21 -32.32
N GLY A 21 -41.73 -38.64 -31.17
CA GLY A 21 -42.58 -37.53 -30.75
C GLY A 21 -42.69 -37.67 -29.21
N GLY A 22 -42.63 -36.57 -28.44
CA GLY A 22 -42.76 -36.62 -26.97
C GLY A 22 -42.17 -35.38 -26.29
N ASN A 23 -42.94 -34.74 -25.42
CA ASN A 23 -42.80 -33.37 -24.94
C ASN A 23 -41.67 -33.09 -23.94
N LYS A 24 -41.14 -31.87 -24.06
CA LYS A 24 -40.72 -30.87 -23.03
C LYS A 24 -40.85 -31.29 -21.56
N GLU A 25 -39.73 -31.31 -20.84
CA GLU A 25 -39.35 -30.47 -19.67
C GLU A 25 -38.11 -31.08 -18.96
N ASP A 26 -37.36 -30.24 -18.25
CA ASP A 26 -36.29 -30.56 -17.29
C ASP A 26 -34.87 -30.97 -17.76
N MET A 27 -33.96 -29.98 -17.78
CA MET A 27 -32.63 -30.16 -17.17
C MET A 27 -32.03 -28.81 -16.72
N HIS A 28 -32.71 -28.15 -15.78
CA HIS A 28 -32.19 -26.99 -15.03
C HIS A 28 -32.33 -27.28 -13.53
N SER A 29 -31.51 -28.16 -12.99
CA SER A 29 -31.34 -28.30 -11.53
C SER A 29 -30.28 -29.35 -11.22
N TYR A 30 -29.00 -28.96 -11.15
CA TYR A 30 -28.01 -29.66 -10.32
C TYR A 30 -26.81 -28.77 -9.98
N GLN A 31 -27.06 -27.55 -9.47
CA GLN A 31 -26.05 -26.80 -8.69
C GLN A 31 -26.62 -25.59 -7.93
N MET A 32 -27.74 -25.79 -7.22
CA MET A 32 -28.22 -24.82 -6.23
C MET A 32 -28.88 -25.53 -5.04
N ARG A 33 -28.09 -26.27 -4.24
CA ARG A 33 -28.54 -26.84 -2.96
C ARG A 33 -27.41 -27.08 -1.96
N ILE A 34 -26.74 -26.03 -1.48
CA ILE A 34 -26.27 -25.94 -0.08
C ILE A 34 -26.33 -24.46 0.35
N SER A 35 -27.54 -23.94 0.53
CA SER A 35 -27.80 -22.73 1.33
C SER A 35 -29.30 -22.64 1.60
N ALA A 36 -29.80 -23.50 2.50
CA ALA A 36 -31.13 -23.39 3.08
C ALA A 36 -31.27 -24.33 4.29
N MET A 37 -30.59 -24.03 5.39
CA MET A 37 -31.01 -24.51 6.71
C MET A 37 -30.70 -23.42 7.74
N ARG A 38 -31.73 -22.65 8.07
CA ARG A 38 -32.07 -22.07 9.38
C ARG A 38 -32.84 -20.77 9.18
N PHE A 39 -34.16 -20.87 9.08
CA PHE A 39 -35.06 -19.84 9.58
C PHE A 39 -36.41 -20.47 9.87
N MET A 40 -36.85 -20.40 11.12
CA MET A 40 -38.21 -20.09 11.57
C MET A 40 -38.33 -20.54 13.03
N TRP A 41 -38.59 -19.58 13.92
CA TRP A 41 -39.58 -19.69 14.99
C TRP A 41 -39.82 -18.29 15.55
N SER A 42 -41.01 -17.72 15.28
CA SER A 42 -41.86 -17.04 16.26
C SER A 42 -42.96 -16.22 15.55
N VAL A 43 -44.23 -16.52 15.86
CA VAL A 43 -45.40 -15.70 15.53
C VAL A 43 -46.08 -15.25 16.83
N SER A 44 -46.10 -13.94 17.01
CA SER A 44 -47.13 -13.01 17.53
C SER A 44 -48.16 -13.39 18.61
N VAL A 45 -48.33 -12.45 19.58
CA VAL A 45 -49.64 -12.04 20.13
C VAL A 45 -49.66 -10.50 20.32
N LEU A 46 -50.72 -9.85 19.82
CA LEU A 46 -51.07 -8.42 19.92
C LEU A 46 -51.91 -8.11 21.18
N VAL A 47 -51.99 -6.82 21.59
CA VAL A 47 -53.24 -6.00 21.68
C VAL A 47 -53.14 -4.78 22.66
N LEU A 48 -53.37 -3.58 22.09
CA LEU A 48 -54.05 -2.33 22.51
C LEU A 48 -53.85 -1.66 23.90
N LEU A 49 -53.51 -0.35 23.91
CA LEU A 49 -54.41 0.80 24.21
C LEU A 49 -53.62 2.15 24.31
N GLN A 50 -54.14 3.21 23.69
CA GLN A 50 -53.75 4.63 23.84
C GLN A 50 -54.59 5.33 24.97
N PRO A 51 -54.64 6.67 25.09
CA PRO A 51 -53.64 7.61 25.65
C PRO A 51 -54.23 8.47 26.80
N GLY A 52 -53.40 9.30 27.46
CA GLY A 52 -53.88 10.26 28.48
C GLY A 52 -53.02 11.53 28.56
N VAL A 53 -53.64 12.66 28.25
CA VAL A 53 -53.15 14.04 28.34
C VAL A 53 -53.55 14.65 29.69
N LEU A 54 -52.72 15.54 30.27
CA LEU A 54 -53.03 16.69 31.16
C LEU A 54 -51.68 17.20 31.71
N GLY A 55 -51.33 18.47 31.85
CA GLY A 55 -52.02 19.75 31.67
C GLY A 55 -51.05 20.89 32.05
N ALA A 56 -51.34 22.08 31.51
CA ALA A 56 -50.59 23.34 31.53
C ALA A 56 -50.22 23.94 32.92
N ARG A 57 -49.21 24.83 32.96
CA ARG A 57 -49.40 26.31 33.07
C ARG A 57 -48.10 27.13 33.14
N ARG A 58 -48.17 28.30 32.48
CA ARG A 58 -47.25 29.46 32.45
C ARG A 58 -47.28 30.29 33.76
N PHE A 59 -46.24 31.10 34.01
CA PHE A 59 -46.22 32.57 34.31
C PHE A 59 -44.77 32.96 34.73
N ARG A 60 -43.99 33.84 34.07
CA ARG A 60 -43.98 35.32 33.84
C ARG A 60 -43.54 36.19 35.04
N GLY A 61 -42.45 36.96 34.85
CA GLY A 61 -42.04 38.19 35.59
C GLY A 61 -40.96 37.96 36.67
N GLY A 62 -39.92 38.79 36.90
CA GLY A 62 -39.50 40.09 36.37
C GLY A 62 -38.68 40.86 37.44
N ARG A 63 -37.66 41.63 36.99
CA ARG A 63 -36.97 42.80 37.60
C ARG A 63 -35.83 42.65 38.66
N ASN A 64 -34.65 43.11 38.21
CA ASN A 64 -33.62 44.01 38.79
C ASN A 64 -33.58 44.32 40.30
N SER A 65 -32.36 44.30 40.87
CA SER A 65 -31.74 45.47 41.55
C SER A 65 -30.24 45.25 41.87
N GLN A 66 -29.41 46.21 41.47
CA GLN A 66 -28.07 46.54 42.02
C GLN A 66 -28.28 47.50 43.22
N PRO A 67 -27.32 47.71 44.19
CA PRO A 67 -26.02 48.35 43.91
C PRO A 67 -24.79 48.06 44.84
N ARG A 68 -23.60 48.33 44.27
CA ARG A 68 -22.29 48.84 44.79
C ARG A 68 -21.90 48.66 46.29
N ARG A 69 -20.63 48.25 46.54
CA ARG A 69 -19.48 49.16 46.89
C ARG A 69 -18.15 48.45 47.27
N VAL A 70 -17.06 48.96 46.65
CA VAL A 70 -15.70 49.31 47.16
C VAL A 70 -14.61 48.25 47.41
N LEU A 71 -13.44 48.55 46.79
CA LEU A 71 -12.08 47.95 46.79
C LEU A 71 -11.28 48.20 48.10
N PRO A 72 -10.16 47.49 48.36
CA PRO A 72 -8.84 48.01 47.94
C PRO A 72 -7.87 46.97 47.31
N SER A 73 -7.02 47.49 46.43
CA SER A 73 -5.86 46.92 45.71
C SER A 73 -4.61 46.73 46.60
N VAL A 74 -3.71 45.76 46.34
CA VAL A 74 -2.35 45.82 45.68
C VAL A 74 -1.51 44.60 46.24
N PRO A 75 -0.41 44.03 45.65
CA PRO A 75 0.20 44.09 44.30
C PRO A 75 0.46 42.74 43.59
N TYR A 76 0.60 42.82 42.27
CA TYR A 76 1.60 42.21 41.36
C TYR A 76 2.52 41.07 41.86
N ARG A 77 2.41 39.88 41.25
CA ARG A 77 3.59 39.07 40.84
C ARG A 77 3.25 38.22 39.61
N ASP A 78 3.88 38.62 38.52
CA ASP A 78 4.01 37.93 37.25
C ASP A 78 4.62 36.54 37.49
N ARG A 79 3.92 35.48 37.08
CA ARG A 79 4.46 34.11 37.10
C ARG A 79 4.76 33.74 35.66
N GLY A 80 5.89 34.26 35.17
CA GLY A 80 6.48 33.85 33.92
C GLY A 80 6.68 32.33 33.90
N ASP A 81 6.19 31.72 32.83
CA ASP A 81 6.45 30.34 32.47
C ASP A 81 7.91 30.24 32.02
N THR A 82 8.82 30.05 32.98
CA THR A 82 10.22 29.76 32.68
C THR A 82 10.31 28.34 32.14
N THR A 83 10.18 28.20 30.82
CA THR A 83 10.77 27.07 30.11
C THR A 83 12.29 27.20 30.25
N GLU A 84 12.86 26.55 31.27
CA GLU A 84 14.31 26.36 31.35
C GLU A 84 14.74 25.52 30.14
N SER A 85 15.25 26.20 29.11
CA SER A 85 15.94 25.55 28.00
C SER A 85 17.36 25.25 28.45
N PHE A 86 17.64 23.98 28.71
CA PHE A 86 19.01 23.52 28.85
C PHE A 86 19.64 23.44 27.46
N SER A 87 20.64 24.28 27.20
CA SER A 87 21.51 24.10 26.04
C SER A 87 22.48 22.97 26.34
N LEU A 88 22.34 21.85 25.63
CA LEU A 88 23.32 20.78 25.68
C LEU A 88 24.44 21.12 24.69
N ASP A 89 25.63 21.35 25.23
CA ASP A 89 26.86 21.52 24.47
C ASP A 89 27.34 20.13 24.00
N PHE A 90 27.46 19.94 22.69
CA PHE A 90 27.83 18.68 22.04
C PHE A 90 29.29 18.64 21.60
N THR A 91 30.10 19.62 22.00
CA THR A 91 31.52 19.69 21.62
C THR A 91 32.37 18.52 22.15
N ALA A 92 31.85 17.68 23.05
CA ALA A 92 32.56 16.54 23.62
C ALA A 92 32.20 15.14 23.03
N VAL A 93 31.39 15.05 21.96
CA VAL A 93 30.79 13.76 21.53
C VAL A 93 31.44 13.12 20.29
N GLU A 94 32.61 13.56 19.84
CA GLU A 94 33.26 12.93 18.68
C GLU A 94 33.98 11.59 18.99
N GLU A 95 34.22 11.25 20.26
CA GLU A 95 34.97 10.03 20.61
C GLU A 95 34.16 8.94 21.34
N ASN A 96 32.87 9.14 21.67
CA ASN A 96 32.14 8.17 22.50
C ASN A 96 30.62 8.07 22.25
N MET A 97 30.23 8.02 20.98
CA MET A 97 28.83 7.98 20.51
C MET A 97 28.01 6.84 21.13
N ASP A 98 28.61 5.66 21.31
CA ASP A 98 27.91 4.48 21.83
C ASP A 98 27.54 4.63 23.31
N ASN A 99 28.41 5.27 24.08
CA ASN A 99 28.18 5.53 25.49
C ASN A 99 27.09 6.62 25.68
N PHE A 100 27.09 7.63 24.81
CA PHE A 100 26.05 8.66 24.79
C PHE A 100 24.68 8.08 24.42
N MET A 101 24.59 7.25 23.37
CA MET A 101 23.33 6.59 22.98
C MET A 101 22.83 5.64 24.07
N THR A 102 23.73 5.01 24.81
CA THR A 102 23.38 4.18 25.98
C THR A 102 22.80 5.03 27.11
N GLN A 103 23.38 6.20 27.40
CA GLN A 103 22.86 7.14 28.40
C GLN A 103 21.50 7.71 27.99
N VAL A 104 21.30 8.04 26.72
CA VAL A 104 20.00 8.50 26.20
C VAL A 104 18.95 7.39 26.30
N LYS A 105 19.29 6.14 25.96
CA LYS A 105 18.40 4.98 26.16
C LYS A 105 18.03 4.79 27.63
N ASN A 106 19.00 4.86 28.53
CA ASN A 106 18.77 4.73 29.97
C ASN A 106 17.89 5.86 30.52
N LEU A 107 18.07 7.08 30.03
CA LEU A 107 17.23 8.21 30.40
C LEU A 107 15.80 8.05 29.85
N ALA A 108 15.65 7.65 28.59
CA ALA A 108 14.35 7.37 27.98
C ALA A 108 13.61 6.25 28.71
N GLN A 109 14.31 5.17 29.09
CA GLN A 109 13.76 4.07 29.88
C GLN A 109 13.42 4.47 31.32
N SER A 110 14.17 5.40 31.91
CA SER A 110 13.90 5.90 33.26
C SER A 110 12.73 6.88 33.30
N LEU A 111 12.44 7.57 32.19
CA LEU A 111 11.30 8.48 32.05
C LEU A 111 10.01 7.76 31.61
N TYR A 112 10.13 6.59 30.99
CA TYR A 112 9.01 5.74 30.55
C TYR A 112 7.96 5.42 31.63
N PRO A 113 8.32 5.14 32.91
CA PRO A 113 7.35 4.86 33.97
C PRO A 113 6.65 6.13 34.50
N CYS A 114 7.26 7.31 34.31
CA CYS A 114 6.71 8.59 34.79
C CYS A 114 5.64 9.17 33.84
N SER A 115 5.50 8.65 32.63
CA SER A 115 4.54 9.07 31.61
C SER A 115 3.44 8.03 31.32
N ALA A 116 3.18 7.10 32.23
CA ALA A 116 2.18 6.03 32.10
C ALA A 116 0.71 6.52 32.09
N GLN A 117 0.43 7.68 31.50
CA GLN A 117 -0.81 7.84 30.75
C GLN A 117 -0.73 6.88 29.56
N LYS A 118 -1.81 6.14 29.32
CA LYS A 118 -1.96 5.25 28.17
C LYS A 118 -1.69 6.07 26.90
N LEU A 119 -0.46 6.00 26.38
CA LEU A 119 -0.06 6.73 25.18
C LEU A 119 -0.95 6.22 24.05
N ASP A 120 -1.77 7.11 23.52
CA ASP A 120 -2.67 6.83 22.40
C ASP A 120 -1.81 6.70 21.14
N TYR A 121 -1.37 5.48 20.86
CA TYR A 121 -0.49 5.19 19.74
C TYR A 121 -1.22 5.12 18.41
N ASP A 122 -2.55 4.92 18.44
CA ASP A 122 -3.34 4.70 17.25
C ASP A 122 -3.65 6.00 16.50
N MET A 123 -3.74 5.89 15.18
CA MET A 123 -4.29 6.94 14.33
C MET A 123 -5.82 6.92 14.45
N LYS A 124 -6.45 8.09 14.45
CA LYS A 124 -7.91 8.25 14.57
C LYS A 124 -8.54 8.47 13.20
N LEU A 125 -9.69 7.85 12.96
CA LEU A 125 -10.45 8.02 11.72
C LEU A 125 -11.10 9.41 11.66
N HIS A 126 -10.94 10.07 10.52
CA HIS A 126 -11.67 11.27 10.13
C HIS A 126 -12.28 11.03 8.75
N PHE A 127 -13.61 11.17 8.65
CA PHE A 127 -14.28 11.24 7.35
C PHE A 127 -14.08 12.63 6.75
N LEU A 128 -14.04 12.69 5.42
CA LEU A 128 -13.98 13.97 4.72
C LEU A 128 -15.24 14.79 5.01
N GLU A 129 -15.05 16.09 5.27
CA GLU A 129 -16.14 17.05 5.43
C GLU A 129 -16.90 17.23 4.11
N ASN A 130 -16.16 17.18 2.99
CA ASN A 130 -16.73 17.20 1.66
C ASN A 130 -17.30 15.82 1.29
N THR A 131 -18.57 15.62 1.60
CA THR A 131 -19.30 14.36 1.37
C THR A 131 -19.52 14.04 -0.11
N SER A 132 -19.18 14.94 -1.04
CA SER A 132 -19.21 14.64 -2.48
C SER A 132 -18.04 13.76 -2.94
N VAL A 133 -16.95 13.70 -2.14
CA VAL A 133 -15.79 12.84 -2.41
C VAL A 133 -15.98 11.52 -1.67
N THR A 134 -16.25 10.46 -2.43
CA THR A 134 -16.79 9.19 -1.90
C THR A 134 -15.94 7.99 -2.27
N CYS A 135 -16.12 6.91 -1.50
CA CYS A 135 -15.71 5.56 -1.87
C CYS A 135 -16.58 5.01 -3.01
N ASN A 136 -16.23 3.84 -3.56
CA ASN A 136 -16.95 3.24 -4.69
C ASN A 136 -18.47 3.16 -4.49
N ASP A 137 -18.95 2.77 -3.31
CA ASP A 137 -20.38 2.61 -3.03
C ASP A 137 -21.14 3.92 -2.78
N GLY A 138 -20.43 5.05 -2.68
CA GLY A 138 -20.97 6.38 -2.33
C GLY A 138 -20.87 6.74 -0.85
N SER A 139 -20.33 5.87 0.01
CA SER A 139 -20.01 6.22 1.40
C SER A 139 -18.88 7.27 1.44
N PRO A 140 -18.84 8.16 2.47
CA PRO A 140 -17.81 9.19 2.53
C PRO A 140 -16.42 8.57 2.65
N ALA A 141 -15.46 9.05 1.86
CA ALA A 141 -14.08 8.69 2.05
C ALA A 141 -13.50 9.37 3.31
N GLY A 142 -12.26 9.03 3.67
CA GLY A 142 -11.64 9.53 4.88
C GLY A 142 -10.19 9.09 5.02
N TYR A 143 -9.60 9.42 6.16
CA TYR A 143 -8.22 9.12 6.49
C TYR A 143 -8.08 8.90 7.99
N TYR A 144 -7.04 8.16 8.37
CA TYR A 144 -6.61 8.07 9.76
C TYR A 144 -5.44 9.02 9.98
N ILE A 145 -5.40 9.72 11.11
CA ILE A 145 -4.31 10.63 11.45
C ILE A 145 -3.81 10.41 12.87
N LYS A 146 -2.50 10.49 13.04
CA LYS A 146 -1.83 10.72 14.33
C LYS A 146 -0.92 11.94 14.21
N GLU A 147 -1.27 12.98 14.96
CA GLU A 147 -0.50 14.22 15.00
C GLU A 147 0.73 14.06 15.91
N SER A 148 1.86 14.61 15.47
CA SER A 148 3.06 14.82 16.29
C SER A 148 3.34 16.32 16.40
N LYS A 149 2.87 16.91 17.51
CA LYS A 149 3.07 18.33 17.80
C LYS A 149 4.57 18.64 17.89
N GLY A 150 5.03 19.58 17.07
CA GLY A 150 6.44 19.96 16.96
C GLY A 150 7.19 19.30 15.80
N SER A 151 6.62 18.26 15.17
CA SER A 151 7.16 17.69 13.95
C SER A 151 6.67 18.44 12.72
N ARG A 152 7.61 18.83 11.85
CA ARG A 152 7.31 19.43 10.54
C ARG A 152 7.43 18.42 9.39
N ARG A 153 7.46 17.12 9.71
CA ARG A 153 7.45 16.01 8.75
C ARG A 153 6.07 15.40 8.72
N TRP A 154 5.57 15.14 7.52
CA TRP A 154 4.29 14.49 7.28
C TRP A 154 4.50 13.29 6.39
N LEU A 155 3.93 12.16 6.78
CA LEU A 155 3.89 10.95 5.97
C LEU A 155 2.44 10.63 5.67
N ILE A 156 2.07 10.70 4.40
CA ILE A 156 0.74 10.38 3.89
C ILE A 156 0.84 9.06 3.13
N PHE A 157 0.26 8.01 3.69
CA PHE A 157 0.32 6.66 3.12
C PHE A 157 -0.95 6.29 2.36
N LEU A 158 -0.80 5.78 1.15
CA LEU A 158 -1.85 5.26 0.29
C LEU A 158 -1.92 3.73 0.39
N GLU A 159 -3.05 3.20 0.87
CA GLU A 159 -3.30 1.75 0.89
C GLU A 159 -3.36 1.20 -0.55
N GLY A 160 -2.93 -0.06 -0.71
CA GLY A 160 -3.06 -0.81 -1.95
C GLY A 160 -4.24 -1.79 -1.93
N GLY A 161 -4.18 -2.79 -2.81
CA GLY A 161 -5.16 -3.88 -2.86
C GLY A 161 -5.90 -4.00 -4.18
N TRP A 162 -5.18 -4.14 -5.29
CA TRP A 162 -5.74 -4.41 -6.63
C TRP A 162 -6.70 -3.31 -7.12
N TYR A 163 -7.59 -3.65 -8.05
CA TYR A 163 -8.54 -2.75 -8.69
C TYR A 163 -9.68 -3.56 -9.32
N CYS A 164 -10.67 -2.87 -9.92
CA CYS A 164 -11.66 -3.49 -10.79
C CYS A 164 -11.90 -2.56 -11.99
N PHE A 165 -12.07 -3.10 -13.19
CA PHE A 165 -12.02 -2.32 -14.45
C PHE A 165 -13.28 -2.43 -15.31
N ASN A 166 -14.31 -3.12 -14.81
CA ASN A 166 -15.64 -3.21 -15.41
C ASN A 166 -16.68 -3.53 -14.32
N ARG A 167 -17.96 -3.53 -14.70
CA ARG A 167 -19.07 -3.78 -13.79
C ARG A 167 -18.95 -5.13 -13.08
N GLU A 168 -18.63 -6.17 -13.84
CA GLU A 168 -18.58 -7.56 -13.37
C GLU A 168 -17.48 -7.76 -12.32
N SER A 169 -16.26 -7.29 -12.61
CA SER A 169 -15.13 -7.34 -11.68
C SER A 169 -15.39 -6.49 -10.43
N CYS A 170 -16.03 -5.32 -10.56
CA CYS A 170 -16.37 -4.49 -9.41
C CYS A 170 -17.47 -5.10 -8.55
N ASN A 171 -18.48 -5.76 -9.14
CA ASN A 171 -19.51 -6.48 -8.38
C ASN A 171 -18.89 -7.64 -7.59
N SER A 172 -18.04 -8.45 -8.23
CA SER A 172 -17.33 -9.54 -7.55
C SER A 172 -16.45 -9.01 -6.40
N ARG A 173 -15.74 -7.90 -6.64
CA ARG A 173 -14.93 -7.23 -5.62
C ARG A 173 -15.78 -6.68 -4.48
N TYR A 174 -16.97 -6.14 -4.76
CA TYR A 174 -17.86 -5.61 -3.73
C TYR A 174 -18.41 -6.71 -2.82
N GLU A 175 -18.69 -7.89 -3.38
CA GLU A 175 -19.15 -9.06 -2.63
C GLU A 175 -18.04 -9.68 -1.77
N THR A 176 -16.80 -9.76 -2.30
CA THR A 176 -15.69 -10.49 -1.66
C THR A 176 -14.75 -9.60 -0.84
N MET A 177 -14.62 -8.32 -1.18
CA MET A 177 -13.62 -7.39 -0.65
C MET A 177 -14.21 -6.01 -0.33
N ARG A 178 -15.44 -5.96 0.19
CA ARG A 178 -16.19 -4.71 0.45
C ARG A 178 -15.43 -3.62 1.21
N ARG A 179 -14.48 -3.98 2.10
CA ARG A 179 -13.65 -3.01 2.85
C ARG A 179 -12.83 -2.09 1.95
N LEU A 180 -12.49 -2.55 0.73
CA LEU A 180 -11.75 -1.79 -0.28
C LEU A 180 -12.67 -1.03 -1.27
N MET A 181 -13.96 -0.92 -0.95
CA MET A 181 -14.97 -0.25 -1.79
C MET A 181 -15.96 0.59 -0.98
N SER A 182 -15.87 0.56 0.36
CA SER A 182 -16.83 1.17 1.27
C SER A 182 -16.16 1.53 2.59
N SER A 183 -16.52 2.67 3.15
CA SER A 183 -16.05 3.11 4.48
C SER A 183 -16.98 2.71 5.62
N THR A 184 -18.13 2.09 5.32
CA THR A 184 -19.20 1.77 6.29
C THR A 184 -18.78 0.86 7.45
N LYS A 185 -17.67 0.12 7.31
CA LYS A 185 -17.14 -0.79 8.34
C LYS A 185 -15.73 -0.43 8.79
N TRP A 186 -15.26 0.78 8.53
CA TRP A 186 -13.95 1.21 8.99
C TRP A 186 -13.93 1.36 10.52
N PRO A 187 -12.91 0.82 11.22
CA PRO A 187 -12.76 1.01 12.65
C PRO A 187 -12.45 2.49 12.97
N ASN A 188 -12.81 2.96 14.16
CA ASN A 188 -12.55 4.35 14.57
C ASN A 188 -11.05 4.65 14.77
N THR A 189 -10.23 3.62 14.97
CA THR A 189 -8.79 3.74 15.14
C THR A 189 -8.04 2.72 14.28
N LYS A 190 -6.79 3.03 13.98
CA LYS A 190 -5.88 2.15 13.26
C LYS A 190 -4.47 2.27 13.83
N THR A 191 -3.89 1.15 14.21
CA THR A 191 -2.48 1.09 14.64
C THR A 191 -1.56 1.24 13.42
N GLY A 192 -0.61 2.16 13.51
CA GLY A 192 0.44 2.33 12.49
C GLY A 192 1.55 1.29 12.68
N THR A 193 2.00 0.70 11.58
CA THR A 193 3.06 -0.34 11.57
C THR A 193 4.14 0.01 10.55
N GLY A 194 5.34 -0.54 10.72
CA GLY A 194 6.48 -0.25 9.85
C GLY A 194 6.79 1.24 9.82
N ILE A 195 6.83 1.84 8.64
CA ILE A 195 7.10 3.28 8.45
C ILE A 195 6.03 4.20 9.07
N LEU A 196 4.82 3.69 9.36
CA LEU A 196 3.76 4.42 10.05
C LEU A 196 3.80 4.23 11.57
N SER A 197 4.68 3.35 12.08
CA SER A 197 4.79 3.09 13.51
C SER A 197 5.33 4.34 14.22
N PRO A 198 4.74 4.72 15.37
CA PRO A 198 5.26 5.78 16.22
C PRO A 198 6.37 5.31 17.17
N LEU A 199 6.74 4.03 17.11
CA LEU A 199 7.76 3.44 17.96
C LEU A 199 9.13 3.56 17.27
N PRO A 200 10.15 4.18 17.90
CA PRO A 200 11.50 4.27 17.32
C PRO A 200 12.12 2.92 17.00
N GLU A 201 11.75 1.87 17.73
CA GLU A 201 12.26 0.51 17.54
C GLU A 201 11.74 -0.12 16.24
N GLU A 202 10.52 0.23 15.84
CA GLU A 202 9.92 -0.20 14.57
C GLU A 202 10.15 0.79 13.43
N ASN A 203 10.36 2.07 13.75
CA ASN A 203 10.52 3.17 12.79
C ASN A 203 11.67 4.11 13.17
N PRO A 204 12.93 3.73 12.90
CA PRO A 204 14.09 4.43 13.46
C PRO A 204 14.22 5.92 13.10
N HIS A 205 13.68 6.33 11.95
CA HIS A 205 13.94 7.67 11.39
C HIS A 205 12.69 8.55 11.30
N TRP A 206 11.51 7.97 11.07
CA TRP A 206 10.27 8.71 10.84
C TRP A 206 9.24 8.57 11.96
N TRP A 207 9.53 7.85 13.05
CA TRP A 207 8.56 7.57 14.13
C TRP A 207 7.85 8.81 14.69
N ASN A 208 8.53 9.96 14.70
CA ASN A 208 7.99 11.21 15.22
C ASN A 208 7.38 12.12 14.12
N ALA A 209 7.06 11.61 12.94
CA ALA A 209 6.32 12.35 11.92
C ALA A 209 4.82 12.45 12.26
N ASN A 210 4.11 13.38 11.62
CA ASN A 210 2.66 13.31 11.54
C ASN A 210 2.30 12.16 10.58
N MET A 211 1.56 11.18 11.06
CA MET A 211 1.22 9.97 10.31
C MET A 211 -0.20 10.07 9.79
N VAL A 212 -0.37 9.85 8.49
CA VAL A 212 -1.68 9.79 7.84
C VAL A 212 -1.77 8.49 7.04
N PHE A 213 -2.84 7.74 7.22
CA PHE A 213 -3.17 6.56 6.43
C PHE A 213 -4.49 6.83 5.69
N ILE A 214 -4.46 6.81 4.36
CA ILE A 214 -5.65 6.95 3.52
C ILE A 214 -6.07 5.54 3.06
N PRO A 215 -7.19 5.00 3.55
CA PRO A 215 -7.65 3.68 3.13
C PRO A 215 -8.08 3.70 1.67
N TYR A 216 -7.82 2.60 0.97
CA TYR A 216 -8.12 2.48 -0.44
C TYR A 216 -9.55 1.96 -0.62
N CYS A 217 -10.46 2.86 -0.99
CA CYS A 217 -11.86 2.53 -1.23
C CYS A 217 -12.38 2.91 -2.61
N SER A 218 -11.48 3.22 -3.54
CA SER A 218 -11.80 3.74 -4.87
C SER A 218 -11.55 2.74 -6.00
N SER A 219 -10.83 1.64 -5.77
CA SER A 219 -10.62 0.55 -6.76
C SER A 219 -10.05 0.97 -8.13
N ASP A 220 -9.43 2.15 -8.21
CA ASP A 220 -9.00 2.86 -9.43
C ASP A 220 -7.50 3.19 -9.45
N VAL A 221 -6.70 2.53 -8.62
CA VAL A 221 -5.25 2.76 -8.50
C VAL A 221 -4.94 4.24 -8.19
N TRP A 222 -5.83 4.89 -7.45
CA TRP A 222 -5.75 6.30 -7.09
C TRP A 222 -5.78 7.28 -8.28
N SER A 223 -6.33 6.86 -9.43
CA SER A 223 -6.36 7.67 -10.66
C SER A 223 -7.71 8.32 -10.94
N GLY A 224 -8.81 7.80 -10.40
CA GLY A 224 -10.16 8.19 -10.80
C GLY A 224 -10.57 9.60 -10.37
N VAL A 225 -11.40 10.23 -11.20
CA VAL A 225 -12.10 11.50 -10.90
C VAL A 225 -13.60 11.44 -11.19
N SER A 226 -14.16 10.25 -11.39
CA SER A 226 -15.57 10.04 -11.74
C SER A 226 -16.44 9.88 -10.50
N PRO A 227 -17.38 10.79 -10.20
CA PRO A 227 -18.34 10.61 -9.13
C PRO A 227 -19.40 9.56 -9.50
N LYS A 228 -20.13 9.05 -8.50
CA LYS A 228 -21.30 8.21 -8.73
C LYS A 228 -22.43 9.04 -9.34
N THR A 229 -22.91 8.64 -10.51
CA THR A 229 -24.12 9.15 -11.18
C THR A 229 -25.26 8.13 -11.08
N ASN A 230 -26.46 8.51 -11.52
CA ASN A 230 -27.60 7.57 -11.62
C ASN A 230 -27.34 6.42 -12.60
N ASP A 231 -26.44 6.62 -13.56
CA ASP A 231 -26.11 5.65 -14.62
C ASP A 231 -24.87 4.82 -14.30
N SER A 232 -24.11 5.17 -13.25
CA SER A 232 -22.91 4.45 -12.81
C SER A 232 -23.17 3.71 -11.50
N ASP A 233 -22.85 2.42 -11.44
CA ASP A 233 -23.01 1.63 -10.20
C ASP A 233 -22.01 2.06 -9.10
N TYR A 234 -20.84 2.59 -9.47
CA TYR A 234 -19.74 2.92 -8.57
C TYR A 234 -19.10 4.29 -8.87
N ALA A 235 -18.62 4.98 -7.83
CA ALA A 235 -17.72 6.13 -7.97
C ALA A 235 -16.26 5.66 -8.11
N PHE A 236 -15.41 6.41 -8.81
CA PHE A 236 -13.97 6.20 -8.89
C PHE A 236 -13.27 7.54 -8.66
N MET A 237 -12.91 7.83 -7.40
CA MET A 237 -12.52 9.17 -6.97
C MET A 237 -11.14 9.21 -6.31
N GLY A 238 -10.26 8.22 -6.56
CA GLY A 238 -8.99 8.07 -5.86
C GLY A 238 -8.10 9.33 -5.90
N SER A 239 -7.96 9.96 -7.07
CA SER A 239 -7.16 11.20 -7.18
C SER A 239 -7.82 12.37 -6.44
N LEU A 240 -9.15 12.43 -6.44
CA LEU A 240 -9.91 13.45 -5.70
C LEU A 240 -9.84 13.25 -4.19
N ILE A 241 -9.88 11.99 -3.71
CA ILE A 241 -9.71 11.64 -2.30
C ILE A 241 -8.36 12.18 -1.80
N ILE A 242 -7.27 11.92 -2.51
CA ILE A 242 -5.93 12.42 -2.12
C ILE A 242 -5.93 13.94 -2.02
N LYS A 243 -6.45 14.63 -3.04
CA LYS A 243 -6.51 16.10 -3.06
C LYS A 243 -7.32 16.66 -1.89
N GLU A 244 -8.46 16.05 -1.59
CA GLU A 244 -9.34 16.53 -0.51
C GLU A 244 -8.73 16.27 0.87
N VAL A 245 -8.12 15.10 1.08
CA VAL A 245 -7.36 14.82 2.31
C VAL A 245 -6.27 15.87 2.50
N VAL A 246 -5.45 16.16 1.49
CA VAL A 246 -4.38 17.17 1.59
C VAL A 246 -4.93 18.55 1.97
N LYS A 247 -6.06 18.97 1.40
CA LYS A 247 -6.71 20.25 1.77
C LYS A 247 -7.16 20.27 3.22
N GLU A 248 -7.80 19.21 3.71
CA GLU A 248 -8.22 19.15 5.12
C GLU A 248 -7.02 19.14 6.06
N LEU A 249 -5.95 18.43 5.71
CA LEU A 249 -4.72 18.38 6.50
C LEU A 249 -4.06 19.76 6.65
N LEU A 250 -4.22 20.67 5.68
CA LEU A 250 -3.76 22.07 5.82
C LEU A 250 -4.38 22.75 7.04
N THR A 251 -5.63 22.45 7.36
CA THR A 251 -6.30 22.97 8.57
C THR A 251 -5.86 22.28 9.86
N LYS A 252 -5.10 21.18 9.75
CA LYS A 252 -4.62 20.34 10.85
C LYS A 252 -3.11 20.44 11.07
N GLY A 253 -2.45 21.43 10.49
CA GLY A 253 -1.03 21.73 10.70
C GLY A 253 -0.09 21.39 9.54
N LEU A 254 -0.60 20.84 8.43
CA LEU A 254 0.20 20.57 7.23
C LEU A 254 0.73 21.86 6.60
N ASP A 255 0.04 22.98 6.79
CA ASP A 255 0.43 24.34 6.39
C ASP A 255 1.83 24.74 6.90
N THR A 256 2.22 24.21 8.06
CA THR A 256 3.55 24.45 8.65
C THR A 256 4.59 23.40 8.27
N ALA A 257 4.27 22.41 7.44
CA ALA A 257 5.20 21.34 7.10
C ALA A 257 6.50 21.86 6.44
N LYS A 258 7.58 21.09 6.61
CA LYS A 258 8.81 21.25 5.81
C LYS A 258 8.86 20.20 4.70
N VAL A 259 8.45 18.98 5.02
CA VAL A 259 8.47 17.84 4.11
C VAL A 259 7.15 17.09 4.21
N VAL A 260 6.58 16.79 3.06
CA VAL A 260 5.47 15.85 2.87
C VAL A 260 5.98 14.68 2.06
N LEU A 261 5.99 13.50 2.66
CA LEU A 261 6.29 12.24 1.99
C LEU A 261 4.97 11.55 1.66
N LEU A 262 4.62 11.53 0.37
CA LEU A 262 3.54 10.70 -0.15
C LEU A 262 4.07 9.29 -0.36
N ALA A 263 3.67 8.36 0.48
CA ALA A 263 4.07 6.96 0.44
C ALA A 263 2.89 6.07 0.03
N GLY A 264 3.16 4.86 -0.43
CA GLY A 264 2.10 3.89 -0.72
C GLY A 264 2.66 2.54 -1.12
N SER A 265 1.89 1.49 -0.88
CA SER A 265 2.25 0.11 -1.21
C SER A 265 1.32 -0.47 -2.28
N SER A 266 1.82 -1.35 -3.15
CA SER A 266 1.03 -2.02 -4.20
C SER A 266 0.34 -1.00 -5.13
N ALA A 267 -0.98 -1.10 -5.34
CA ALA A 267 -1.75 -0.09 -6.07
C ALA A 267 -1.59 1.33 -5.48
N GLY A 268 -1.35 1.47 -4.18
CA GLY A 268 -0.99 2.73 -3.53
C GLY A 268 0.39 3.22 -3.94
N GLY A 269 1.34 2.33 -4.16
CA GLY A 269 2.67 2.65 -4.68
C GLY A 269 2.62 3.20 -6.11
N THR A 270 1.81 2.61 -6.98
CA THR A 270 1.51 3.20 -8.31
C THR A 270 0.76 4.54 -8.15
N GLY A 271 -0.18 4.62 -7.21
CA GLY A 271 -0.89 5.84 -6.85
C GLY A 271 0.03 7.01 -6.46
N VAL A 272 1.14 6.74 -5.78
CA VAL A 272 2.20 7.74 -5.49
C VAL A 272 2.76 8.30 -6.79
N LEU A 273 3.14 7.44 -7.74
CA LEU A 273 3.72 7.86 -9.03
C LEU A 273 2.74 8.72 -9.83
N LEU A 274 1.44 8.41 -9.75
CA LEU A 274 0.40 9.15 -10.44
C LEU A 274 0.04 10.50 -9.78
N ASN A 275 0.22 10.64 -8.47
CA ASN A 275 -0.30 11.79 -7.72
C ASN A 275 0.75 12.67 -7.04
N VAL A 276 2.03 12.28 -6.96
CA VAL A 276 3.05 13.05 -6.23
C VAL A 276 3.23 14.47 -6.77
N ASP A 277 3.24 14.65 -8.09
CA ASP A 277 3.32 15.98 -8.71
C ASP A 277 2.02 16.76 -8.50
N ALA A 278 0.85 16.11 -8.59
CA ALA A 278 -0.44 16.75 -8.36
C ALA A 278 -0.63 17.25 -6.92
N VAL A 279 -0.09 16.54 -5.93
CA VAL A 279 -0.06 16.99 -4.53
C VAL A 279 0.84 18.20 -4.37
N ALA A 280 2.00 18.22 -5.04
CA ALA A 280 2.90 19.37 -5.01
C ALA A 280 2.28 20.61 -5.66
N ASP A 281 1.64 20.43 -6.82
CA ASP A 281 0.95 21.50 -7.55
C ASP A 281 -0.22 22.04 -6.70
N LEU A 282 -1.02 21.18 -6.08
CA LEU A 282 -2.09 21.59 -5.16
C LEU A 282 -1.57 22.42 -3.99
N LEU A 283 -0.49 22.00 -3.33
CA LEU A 283 0.09 22.77 -2.22
C LEU A 283 0.62 24.13 -2.69
N ALA A 284 1.23 24.21 -3.87
CA ALA A 284 1.67 25.47 -4.46
C ALA A 284 0.48 26.40 -4.77
N GLU A 285 -0.59 25.88 -5.36
CA GLU A 285 -1.84 26.60 -5.64
C GLU A 285 -2.50 27.14 -4.36
N GLN A 286 -2.42 26.40 -3.25
CA GLN A 286 -2.94 26.82 -1.94
C GLN A 286 -2.00 27.81 -1.20
N GLY A 287 -0.89 28.25 -1.82
CA GLY A 287 0.04 29.22 -1.24
C GLY A 287 1.19 28.60 -0.42
N TYR A 288 1.34 27.28 -0.43
CA TYR A 288 2.33 26.53 0.36
C TYR A 288 3.47 25.94 -0.50
N GLY A 289 3.88 26.63 -1.55
CA GLY A 289 4.94 26.18 -2.47
C GLY A 289 6.33 25.97 -1.84
N GLY A 290 6.54 26.39 -0.59
CA GLY A 290 7.75 26.12 0.17
C GLY A 290 7.82 24.73 0.82
N ILE A 291 6.71 23.98 0.84
CA ILE A 291 6.66 22.60 1.35
C ILE A 291 7.32 21.65 0.34
N GLN A 292 8.29 20.87 0.80
CA GLN A 292 8.94 19.87 -0.06
C GLN A 292 8.09 18.60 -0.15
N VAL A 293 7.53 18.33 -1.33
CA VAL A 293 6.80 17.09 -1.60
C VAL A 293 7.74 16.05 -2.22
N ARG A 294 7.70 14.84 -1.68
CA ARG A 294 8.52 13.69 -2.11
C ARG A 294 7.64 12.44 -2.20
N GLY A 295 8.03 11.47 -3.03
CA GLY A 295 7.32 10.20 -3.19
C GLY A 295 8.10 9.00 -2.64
N LEU A 296 7.40 8.02 -2.08
CA LEU A 296 7.91 6.69 -1.75
C LEU A 296 6.96 5.64 -2.34
N SER A 297 7.35 5.03 -3.45
CA SER A 297 6.56 4.01 -4.14
C SER A 297 7.06 2.63 -3.76
N ASP A 298 6.26 1.85 -3.03
CA ASP A 298 6.56 0.47 -2.63
C ASP A 298 5.69 -0.53 -3.41
N SER A 299 6.31 -1.52 -4.05
CA SER A 299 5.62 -2.55 -4.85
C SER A 299 4.66 -1.96 -5.90
N GLY A 300 4.95 -0.76 -6.40
CA GLY A 300 4.13 -0.02 -7.37
C GLY A 300 4.71 0.04 -8.77
N TRP A 301 5.84 -0.62 -9.01
CA TRP A 301 6.59 -0.60 -10.26
C TRP A 301 6.37 -1.91 -11.02
N PHE A 302 5.33 -1.92 -11.86
CA PHE A 302 4.95 -3.07 -12.70
C PHE A 302 5.55 -2.97 -14.10
N LEU A 303 5.62 -4.11 -14.78
CA LEU A 303 5.93 -4.25 -16.20
C LEU A 303 4.64 -4.54 -16.99
N ASP A 304 4.57 -4.00 -18.19
CA ASP A 304 3.56 -4.28 -19.23
C ASP A 304 4.05 -5.41 -20.16
N ASN A 305 4.62 -6.46 -19.56
CA ASN A 305 5.15 -7.63 -20.23
C ASN A 305 4.04 -8.57 -20.73
N LYS A 306 4.43 -9.54 -21.56
CA LYS A 306 3.53 -10.62 -21.99
C LYS A 306 3.42 -11.65 -20.88
N GLN A 307 2.19 -12.06 -20.56
CA GLN A 307 1.94 -13.15 -19.63
C GLN A 307 2.63 -14.45 -20.06
N TYR A 308 2.97 -15.31 -19.10
CA TYR A 308 3.51 -16.64 -19.38
C TYR A 308 2.47 -17.52 -20.11
N HIS A 309 1.25 -17.51 -19.60
CA HIS A 309 0.07 -18.07 -20.27
C HIS A 309 -0.92 -16.96 -20.58
N CYS A 310 -1.26 -16.79 -21.86
CA CYS A 310 -2.29 -15.83 -22.24
C CYS A 310 -3.66 -16.33 -21.76
N SER A 311 -4.41 -15.49 -21.06
CA SER A 311 -5.80 -15.74 -20.70
C SER A 311 -6.71 -14.64 -21.22
N ASP A 312 -7.99 -14.95 -21.35
CA ASP A 312 -9.00 -13.93 -21.58
C ASP A 312 -9.09 -13.02 -20.34
N CYS A 313 -9.12 -11.71 -20.56
CA CYS A 313 -9.27 -10.72 -19.49
C CYS A 313 -10.73 -10.69 -19.00
N LEU A 314 -11.10 -11.66 -18.18
CA LEU A 314 -12.44 -11.83 -17.59
C LEU A 314 -12.48 -11.41 -16.13
N ASP A 315 -11.44 -11.71 -15.36
CA ASP A 315 -11.30 -11.35 -13.95
C ASP A 315 -10.07 -10.47 -13.70
N THR A 316 -9.99 -9.85 -12.53
CA THR A 316 -8.90 -8.92 -12.18
C THR A 316 -7.54 -9.59 -12.12
N LEU A 317 -7.46 -10.83 -11.63
CA LEU A 317 -6.20 -11.49 -11.28
C LEU A 317 -5.54 -12.14 -12.49
N SER A 318 -6.35 -12.60 -13.46
CA SER A 318 -5.85 -13.23 -14.69
C SER A 318 -5.69 -12.25 -15.86
N CYS A 319 -6.21 -11.02 -15.76
CA CYS A 319 -6.12 -10.06 -16.84
C CYS A 319 -4.69 -9.52 -17.00
N ALA A 320 -4.17 -9.54 -18.24
CA ALA A 320 -2.89 -8.95 -18.57
C ALA A 320 -2.81 -7.48 -18.11
N PRO A 321 -1.68 -7.02 -17.54
CA PRO A 321 -1.56 -5.68 -16.95
C PRO A 321 -2.01 -4.57 -17.89
N THR A 322 -1.57 -4.64 -19.15
CA THR A 322 -1.85 -3.64 -20.18
C THR A 322 -3.35 -3.53 -20.48
N GLU A 323 -4.03 -4.67 -20.63
CA GLU A 323 -5.46 -4.70 -20.95
C GLU A 323 -6.32 -4.29 -19.75
N ALA A 324 -5.91 -4.67 -18.54
CA ALA A 324 -6.55 -4.26 -17.31
C ALA A 324 -6.56 -2.74 -17.16
N ILE A 325 -5.39 -2.09 -17.33
CA ILE A 325 -5.27 -0.64 -17.22
C ILE A 325 -5.96 0.09 -18.39
N LYS A 326 -5.87 -0.40 -19.63
CA LYS A 326 -6.58 0.19 -20.78
C LYS A 326 -8.10 0.24 -20.57
N ARG A 327 -8.67 -0.82 -19.97
CA ARG A 327 -10.09 -0.85 -19.59
C ARG A 327 -10.35 0.04 -18.39
N GLY A 328 -9.51 -0.07 -17.36
CA GLY A 328 -9.62 0.65 -16.11
C GLY A 328 -9.62 2.17 -16.30
N ILE A 329 -8.61 2.73 -16.97
CA ILE A 329 -8.48 4.18 -17.15
C ILE A 329 -9.74 4.81 -17.78
N LYS A 330 -10.39 4.10 -18.71
CA LYS A 330 -11.65 4.54 -19.31
C LYS A 330 -12.82 4.43 -18.32
N TYR A 331 -12.92 3.30 -17.62
CA TYR A 331 -14.00 3.03 -16.68
C TYR A 331 -13.97 3.95 -15.45
N TRP A 332 -12.77 4.33 -14.98
CA TRP A 332 -12.56 5.17 -13.80
C TRP A 332 -12.66 6.67 -14.11
N GLY A 333 -12.64 7.06 -15.39
CA GLY A 333 -12.27 8.41 -15.78
C GLY A 333 -10.90 8.77 -15.20
N GLY A 334 -9.93 7.86 -15.35
CA GLY A 334 -8.62 7.97 -14.73
C GLY A 334 -7.82 9.13 -15.30
N VAL A 335 -7.16 9.88 -14.43
CA VAL A 335 -6.19 10.92 -14.79
C VAL A 335 -4.79 10.46 -14.47
N VAL A 336 -3.82 10.94 -15.26
CA VAL A 336 -2.40 10.64 -15.11
C VAL A 336 -1.60 11.96 -15.07
N PRO A 337 -0.33 11.97 -14.59
CA PRO A 337 0.48 13.17 -14.57
C PRO A 337 0.54 13.86 -15.93
N GLU A 338 0.37 15.18 -15.95
CA GLU A 338 0.27 15.96 -17.18
C GLU A 338 1.50 15.79 -18.10
N SER A 339 2.69 15.74 -17.51
CA SER A 339 3.94 15.53 -18.23
C SER A 339 3.97 14.16 -18.92
N CYS A 340 3.49 13.12 -18.23
CA CYS A 340 3.38 11.77 -18.79
C CYS A 340 2.30 11.67 -19.87
N ARG A 341 1.13 12.28 -19.63
CA ARG A 341 0.03 12.36 -20.60
C ARG A 341 0.51 12.92 -21.94
N LYS A 342 1.26 14.02 -21.91
CA LYS A 342 1.83 14.64 -23.12
C LYS A 342 2.87 13.76 -23.82
N ALA A 343 3.60 12.93 -23.07
CA ALA A 343 4.57 11.99 -23.64
C ALA A 343 3.91 10.76 -24.30
N HIS A 344 2.68 10.44 -23.91
CA HIS A 344 1.93 9.26 -24.35
C HIS A 344 0.49 9.61 -24.77
N GLU A 345 0.33 10.68 -25.56
CA GLU A 345 -0.99 11.17 -25.99
C GLU A 345 -1.80 10.08 -26.71
N GLY A 346 -3.02 9.81 -26.23
CA GLY A 346 -3.91 8.76 -26.75
C GLY A 346 -3.63 7.35 -26.20
N GLU A 347 -2.53 7.14 -25.48
CA GLU A 347 -2.14 5.88 -24.87
C GLU A 347 -1.77 6.10 -23.38
N GLU A 348 -2.60 6.86 -22.66
CA GLU A 348 -2.33 7.33 -21.30
C GLU A 348 -2.16 6.19 -20.27
N TRP A 349 -2.63 4.98 -20.59
CA TRP A 349 -2.39 3.78 -19.80
C TRP A 349 -0.89 3.50 -19.58
N ASN A 350 -0.01 3.97 -20.48
CA ASN A 350 1.45 3.89 -20.33
C ASN A 350 1.92 4.50 -18.99
N CYS A 351 1.22 5.53 -18.50
CA CYS A 351 1.60 6.26 -17.29
C CYS A 351 1.34 5.49 -15.99
N PHE A 352 0.70 4.33 -16.04
CA PHE A 352 0.54 3.44 -14.87
C PHE A 352 1.77 2.54 -14.65
N PHE A 353 2.68 2.46 -15.61
CA PHE A 353 3.89 1.65 -15.52
C PHE A 353 5.07 2.50 -15.06
N GLY A 354 5.69 2.10 -13.94
CA GLY A 354 6.67 2.92 -13.23
C GLY A 354 7.79 3.45 -14.12
N TYR A 355 8.37 2.59 -14.94
CA TYR A 355 9.48 2.93 -15.83
C TYR A 355 9.13 3.92 -16.96
N ARG A 356 7.84 4.03 -17.29
CA ARG A 356 7.33 4.97 -18.30
C ARG A 356 6.99 6.33 -17.70
N VAL A 357 6.37 6.33 -16.51
CA VAL A 357 5.98 7.57 -15.83
C VAL A 357 7.13 8.26 -15.12
N TYR A 358 8.04 7.50 -14.49
CA TYR A 358 9.13 8.01 -13.64
C TYR A 358 9.99 9.10 -14.31
N PRO A 359 10.42 8.97 -15.58
CA PRO A 359 11.23 10.00 -16.25
C PRO A 359 10.52 11.37 -16.39
N THR A 360 9.19 11.39 -16.25
CA THR A 360 8.37 12.61 -16.40
C THR A 360 7.98 13.25 -15.07
N ILE A 361 8.25 12.58 -13.94
CA ILE A 361 7.92 13.06 -12.59
C ILE A 361 8.90 14.16 -12.18
N LYS A 362 8.37 15.27 -11.67
CA LYS A 362 9.17 16.43 -11.25
C LYS A 362 9.63 16.36 -9.80
N ARG A 363 8.90 15.63 -8.94
CA ARG A 363 9.24 15.47 -7.53
C ARG A 363 10.24 14.31 -7.32
N PRO A 364 11.13 14.39 -6.31
CA PRO A 364 11.98 13.27 -5.97
C PRO A 364 11.14 12.06 -5.50
N VAL A 365 11.38 10.89 -6.08
CA VAL A 365 10.71 9.64 -5.72
C VAL A 365 11.74 8.56 -5.40
N PHE A 366 11.57 7.92 -4.25
CA PHE A 366 12.27 6.70 -3.87
C PHE A 366 11.43 5.48 -4.28
N VAL A 367 12.04 4.52 -4.97
CA VAL A 367 11.35 3.30 -5.46
C VAL A 367 11.77 2.09 -4.64
N VAL A 368 10.81 1.38 -4.07
CA VAL A 368 11.01 0.10 -3.38
C VAL A 368 10.29 -0.97 -4.18
N GLN A 369 11.02 -1.97 -4.65
CA GLN A 369 10.43 -2.97 -5.56
C GLN A 369 11.09 -4.33 -5.39
N TRP A 370 10.30 -5.36 -5.09
CA TRP A 370 10.76 -6.75 -5.17
C TRP A 370 11.07 -7.11 -6.62
N LEU A 371 12.26 -7.68 -6.89
CA LEU A 371 12.61 -8.13 -8.25
C LEU A 371 11.69 -9.24 -8.76
N PHE A 372 11.03 -9.95 -7.86
CA PHE A 372 10.07 -11.00 -8.18
C PHE A 372 8.77 -10.74 -7.40
N ASP A 373 8.10 -9.65 -7.70
CA ASP A 373 6.88 -9.24 -6.99
C ASP A 373 5.72 -10.24 -7.23
N GLU A 374 5.06 -10.67 -6.15
CA GLU A 374 3.97 -11.66 -6.26
C GLU A 374 2.78 -11.15 -7.07
N ALA A 375 2.46 -9.86 -7.00
CA ALA A 375 1.36 -9.29 -7.77
C ALA A 375 1.70 -9.26 -9.26
N GLN A 376 2.95 -8.95 -9.64
CA GLN A 376 3.44 -9.05 -11.02
C GLN A 376 3.34 -10.49 -11.55
N LEU A 377 3.81 -11.47 -10.78
CA LEU A 377 3.70 -12.88 -11.18
C LEU A 377 2.25 -13.34 -11.32
N THR A 378 1.37 -12.86 -10.45
CA THR A 378 -0.07 -13.16 -10.51
C THR A 378 -0.68 -12.67 -11.82
N VAL A 379 -0.45 -11.41 -12.20
CA VAL A 379 -0.96 -10.85 -13.47
C VAL A 379 -0.26 -11.42 -14.71
N ASP A 380 0.91 -12.04 -14.54
CA ASP A 380 1.60 -12.82 -15.58
C ASP A 380 1.11 -14.27 -15.69
N ASN A 381 0.06 -14.65 -14.93
CA ASN A 381 -0.50 -16.00 -14.83
C ASN A 381 0.52 -17.05 -14.36
N ILE A 382 1.37 -16.67 -13.41
CA ILE A 382 2.26 -17.58 -12.69
C ILE A 382 1.76 -17.74 -11.27
N HIS A 383 1.26 -18.92 -10.96
CA HIS A 383 0.79 -19.29 -9.62
C HIS A 383 1.77 -20.27 -8.97
N LEU A 384 2.23 -19.94 -7.77
CA LEU A 384 3.13 -20.77 -7.00
C LEU A 384 2.29 -21.66 -6.07
N THR A 385 1.79 -22.78 -6.60
CA THR A 385 0.79 -23.67 -5.95
C THR A 385 1.40 -24.82 -5.14
N GLY A 386 2.66 -24.71 -4.72
CA GLY A 386 3.36 -25.82 -4.07
C GLY A 386 3.55 -27.04 -4.98
N GLN A 387 3.48 -26.89 -6.31
CA GLN A 387 3.97 -27.89 -7.26
C GLN A 387 5.35 -27.47 -7.78
N PRO A 388 6.23 -28.41 -8.17
CA PRO A 388 7.49 -28.07 -8.83
C PRO A 388 7.24 -27.23 -10.09
N LEU A 389 7.94 -26.11 -10.20
CA LEU A 389 7.89 -25.25 -11.37
C LEU A 389 8.43 -25.99 -12.60
N GLN A 390 7.75 -25.78 -13.72
CA GLN A 390 8.26 -26.22 -15.01
C GLN A 390 9.46 -25.37 -15.41
N GLU A 391 10.40 -25.94 -16.18
CA GLU A 391 11.60 -25.24 -16.66
C GLU A 391 11.25 -23.93 -17.39
N GLY A 392 10.17 -23.92 -18.17
CA GLY A 392 9.68 -22.71 -18.86
C GLY A 392 9.23 -21.61 -17.89
N GLN A 393 8.54 -21.96 -16.80
CA GLN A 393 8.14 -21.00 -15.77
C GLN A 393 9.35 -20.42 -15.04
N TRP A 394 10.33 -21.27 -14.73
CA TRP A 394 11.57 -20.85 -14.08
C TRP A 394 12.35 -19.86 -14.94
N ASN A 395 12.51 -20.15 -16.24
CA ASN A 395 13.16 -19.24 -17.18
C ASN A 395 12.42 -17.91 -17.32
N TYR A 396 11.08 -17.93 -17.34
CA TYR A 396 10.28 -16.72 -17.35
C TYR A 396 10.51 -15.86 -16.11
N ILE A 397 10.53 -16.46 -14.92
CA ILE A 397 10.76 -15.75 -13.65
C ILE A 397 12.14 -15.10 -13.63
N GLN A 398 13.19 -15.78 -14.10
CA GLN A 398 14.52 -15.18 -14.21
C GLN A 398 14.54 -13.99 -15.17
N GLU A 399 13.92 -14.13 -16.35
CA GLU A 399 13.83 -13.06 -17.35
C GLU A 399 13.05 -11.86 -16.80
N LEU A 400 11.97 -12.09 -16.04
CA LEU A 400 11.23 -11.03 -15.35
C LEU A 400 12.15 -10.22 -14.42
N GLY A 401 12.94 -10.90 -13.58
CA GLY A 401 13.88 -10.24 -12.68
C GLY A 401 14.96 -9.43 -13.43
N LEU A 402 15.43 -9.95 -14.58
CA LEU A 402 16.36 -9.22 -15.46
C LEU A 402 15.72 -7.96 -16.06
N GLN A 403 14.50 -8.07 -16.59
CA GLN A 403 13.77 -6.95 -17.15
C GLN A 403 13.49 -5.89 -16.10
N LEU A 404 12.99 -6.28 -14.93
CA LEU A 404 12.70 -5.34 -13.84
C LEU A 404 13.98 -4.60 -13.41
N ARG A 405 15.09 -5.31 -13.22
CA ARG A 405 16.39 -4.70 -12.92
C ARG A 405 16.84 -3.70 -13.99
N ASN A 406 16.64 -4.02 -15.27
CA ASN A 406 17.00 -3.11 -16.36
C ASN A 406 16.19 -1.81 -16.29
N THR A 407 14.90 -1.87 -15.95
CA THR A 407 14.08 -0.67 -15.79
C THR A 407 14.50 0.22 -14.61
N LEU A 408 15.11 -0.35 -13.58
CA LEU A 408 15.53 0.36 -12.37
C LEU A 408 16.96 0.91 -12.44
N LYS A 409 17.72 0.59 -13.50
CA LYS A 409 19.15 0.92 -13.63
C LYS A 409 19.42 2.42 -13.50
N ASP A 410 18.56 3.25 -14.04
CA ASP A 410 18.73 4.71 -14.07
C ASP A 410 17.96 5.42 -12.94
N VAL A 411 17.35 4.67 -12.01
CA VAL A 411 16.63 5.22 -10.86
C VAL A 411 17.62 5.49 -9.72
N PRO A 412 17.94 6.76 -9.37
CA PRO A 412 19.02 7.08 -8.43
C PRO A 412 18.74 6.72 -6.97
N ALA A 413 17.46 6.68 -6.56
CA ALA A 413 17.04 6.38 -5.20
C ALA A 413 16.07 5.19 -5.24
N MET A 414 16.57 3.99 -4.96
CA MET A 414 15.80 2.77 -5.00
C MET A 414 16.35 1.65 -4.10
N PHE A 415 15.47 0.73 -3.75
CA PHE A 415 15.74 -0.47 -2.96
C PHE A 415 15.03 -1.67 -3.61
N ALA A 416 15.81 -2.53 -4.26
CA ALA A 416 15.32 -3.64 -5.07
C ALA A 416 15.98 -4.98 -4.70
N PRO A 417 15.53 -5.62 -3.62
CA PRO A 417 15.98 -6.95 -3.21
C PRO A 417 15.45 -8.06 -4.12
N ALA A 418 16.25 -9.11 -4.28
CA ALA A 418 15.94 -10.28 -5.08
C ALA A 418 15.13 -11.32 -4.30
N CYS A 419 13.93 -10.93 -3.84
CA CYS A 419 13.01 -11.79 -3.10
C CYS A 419 11.69 -11.96 -3.85
N LEU A 420 11.02 -13.08 -3.59
CA LEU A 420 9.61 -13.25 -3.91
C LEU A 420 8.79 -12.76 -2.72
N SER A 421 8.14 -11.61 -2.89
CA SER A 421 7.27 -11.04 -1.86
C SER A 421 6.39 -9.95 -2.45
N HIS A 422 5.55 -9.32 -1.63
CA HIS A 422 4.73 -8.18 -2.03
C HIS A 422 4.55 -7.20 -0.87
N GLU A 423 4.83 -5.92 -1.14
CA GLU A 423 4.87 -4.82 -0.17
C GLU A 423 5.94 -5.00 0.91
N ILE A 424 6.38 -3.89 1.52
CA ILE A 424 7.32 -3.96 2.64
C ILE A 424 7.15 -2.83 3.65
N ILE A 425 6.84 -1.60 3.24
CA ILE A 425 7.09 -0.43 4.11
C ILE A 425 6.16 -0.34 5.34
N THR A 426 5.05 -1.08 5.35
CA THR A 426 4.13 -1.16 6.50
C THR A 426 4.22 -2.50 7.25
N ARG A 427 5.12 -3.40 6.83
CA ARG A 427 5.32 -4.72 7.43
C ARG A 427 6.24 -4.63 8.64
N SER A 428 6.09 -5.56 9.58
CA SER A 428 6.95 -5.63 10.77
C SER A 428 8.41 -5.92 10.44
N TYR A 429 8.66 -6.75 9.42
CA TYR A 429 9.99 -7.18 8.99
C TYR A 429 10.71 -6.18 8.04
N TRP A 430 10.16 -4.97 7.84
CA TRP A 430 10.75 -3.98 6.93
C TRP A 430 12.15 -3.48 7.35
N LEU A 431 12.53 -3.73 8.61
CA LEU A 431 13.85 -3.45 9.17
C LEU A 431 14.90 -4.50 8.76
N ASP A 432 14.44 -5.73 8.51
CA ASP A 432 15.31 -6.92 8.44
C ASP A 432 15.94 -7.09 7.06
N VAL A 433 15.20 -6.70 6.01
CA VAL A 433 15.60 -6.86 4.62
C VAL A 433 16.73 -5.90 4.28
N GLN A 434 17.80 -6.43 3.71
CA GLN A 434 19.00 -5.68 3.36
C GLN A 434 19.44 -5.95 1.94
N VAL A 435 19.95 -4.93 1.27
CA VAL A 435 20.64 -5.05 -0.01
C VAL A 435 22.05 -4.50 0.19
N LYS A 436 23.06 -5.31 -0.14
CA LYS A 436 24.49 -4.95 0.06
C LYS A 436 24.78 -4.47 1.51
N GLY A 437 24.19 -5.14 2.50
CA GLY A 437 24.36 -4.84 3.92
C GLY A 437 23.68 -3.54 4.40
N THR A 438 22.81 -2.94 3.59
CA THR A 438 22.05 -1.73 3.95
C THR A 438 20.57 -2.06 4.03
N SER A 439 19.92 -1.74 5.16
CA SER A 439 18.46 -1.91 5.31
C SER A 439 17.67 -0.80 4.63
N LEU A 440 16.39 -1.06 4.33
CA LEU A 440 15.50 -0.07 3.73
C LEU A 440 15.35 1.23 4.56
N PRO A 441 15.11 1.19 5.89
CA PRO A 441 15.07 2.41 6.70
C PRO A 441 16.36 3.22 6.62
N ARG A 442 17.53 2.55 6.60
CA ARG A 442 18.83 3.21 6.44
C ARG A 442 18.96 3.87 5.07
N ALA A 443 18.53 3.21 4.00
CA ALA A 443 18.53 3.77 2.65
C ALA A 443 17.63 5.02 2.55
N LEU A 444 16.44 4.99 3.15
CA LEU A 444 15.55 6.15 3.22
C LEU A 444 16.15 7.31 4.03
N HIS A 445 16.87 7.01 5.12
CA HIS A 445 17.60 8.02 5.87
C HIS A 445 18.72 8.66 5.06
N CYS A 446 19.48 7.85 4.31
CA CYS A 446 20.49 8.35 3.37
C CYS A 446 19.88 9.25 2.31
N TRP A 447 18.71 8.88 1.80
CA TRP A 447 17.95 9.69 0.87
C TRP A 447 17.52 11.03 1.46
N ASP A 448 16.96 11.05 2.67
CA ASP A 448 16.61 12.30 3.35
C ASP A 448 17.84 13.22 3.55
N ARG A 449 18.97 12.64 3.97
CA ARG A 449 20.24 13.37 4.13
C ARG A 449 20.78 13.99 2.84
N SER A 450 20.61 13.31 1.70
CA SER A 450 21.11 13.79 0.41
C SER A 450 20.54 15.16 0.01
N PHE A 451 19.32 15.50 0.46
CA PHE A 451 18.70 16.81 0.23
C PHE A 451 19.26 17.91 1.15
N HIS A 452 19.75 17.55 2.34
CA HIS A 452 20.38 18.50 3.27
C HIS A 452 21.80 18.86 2.86
N ASP A 453 22.58 17.87 2.42
CA ASP A 453 23.98 18.07 2.01
C ASP A 453 24.07 18.87 0.70
N SER A 454 23.15 18.62 -0.25
CA SER A 454 23.04 19.38 -1.51
C SER A 454 22.73 20.87 -1.29
N ALA A 455 22.11 21.23 -0.16
CA ALA A 455 21.83 22.63 0.19
C ALA A 455 23.03 23.34 0.86
N ARG A 456 24.02 22.59 1.37
CA ARG A 456 25.19 23.14 2.09
C ARG A 456 26.49 23.09 1.28
N HIS A 457 26.62 22.19 0.32
CA HIS A 457 27.82 22.04 -0.50
C HIS A 457 27.48 21.97 -2.00
N SER A 458 28.13 22.81 -2.80
CA SER A 458 27.99 22.88 -4.26
C SER A 458 28.54 21.65 -5.00
N ASN A 459 29.20 20.72 -4.29
CA ASN A 459 29.72 19.49 -4.84
C ASN A 459 28.72 18.34 -4.62
N LYS A 460 28.15 17.85 -5.73
CA LYS A 460 27.20 16.74 -5.85
C LYS A 460 27.79 15.36 -5.51
N THR A 461 28.66 15.25 -4.51
CA THR A 461 29.20 13.96 -4.10
C THR A 461 28.23 13.27 -3.13
N PRO A 462 27.80 12.02 -3.40
CA PRO A 462 26.95 11.28 -2.48
C PRO A 462 27.62 11.16 -1.11
N PRO A 463 26.84 11.19 0.00
CA PRO A 463 27.41 11.05 1.34
C PRO A 463 28.18 9.72 1.45
N ARG A 464 29.46 9.79 1.81
CA ARG A 464 30.30 8.58 2.00
C ARG A 464 29.61 7.62 2.99
N GLY A 465 29.42 6.36 2.58
CA GLY A 465 28.79 5.34 3.42
C GLY A 465 27.26 5.39 3.52
N CYS A 466 26.59 6.16 2.65
CA CYS A 466 25.13 6.29 2.62
C CYS A 466 24.56 5.98 1.21
N PRO A 467 24.51 4.70 0.79
CA PRO A 467 24.00 4.33 -0.53
C PRO A 467 22.48 4.48 -0.61
N MET A 468 22.00 4.93 -1.77
CA MET A 468 20.56 5.09 -2.07
C MET A 468 20.11 4.29 -3.29
N HIS A 469 21.04 3.80 -4.11
CA HIS A 469 20.77 2.94 -5.27
C HIS A 469 21.18 1.51 -4.90
N LEU A 470 20.22 0.74 -4.41
CA LEU A 470 20.45 -0.57 -3.82
C LEU A 470 19.62 -1.61 -4.56
N ILE A 471 20.28 -2.37 -5.43
CA ILE A 471 19.67 -3.47 -6.17
C ILE A 471 20.54 -4.72 -6.08
N ASP A 472 19.88 -5.85 -5.91
CA ASP A 472 20.53 -7.15 -5.96
C ASP A 472 20.88 -7.53 -7.40
N SER A 473 21.99 -8.28 -7.54
CA SER A 473 22.49 -8.73 -8.84
C SER A 473 22.22 -10.21 -9.12
N CYS A 474 21.81 -10.98 -8.11
CA CYS A 474 21.56 -12.40 -8.26
C CYS A 474 20.26 -12.66 -9.05
N PRO A 475 20.23 -13.68 -9.93
CA PRO A 475 19.19 -13.81 -10.95
C PRO A 475 17.98 -14.65 -10.55
N TRP A 476 17.90 -15.17 -9.32
CA TRP A 476 16.78 -16.02 -8.88
C TRP A 476 16.09 -15.51 -7.61
N PRO A 477 14.80 -15.80 -7.39
CA PRO A 477 14.10 -15.38 -6.19
C PRO A 477 14.71 -16.00 -4.92
N HIS A 478 14.72 -15.23 -3.83
CA HIS A 478 15.29 -15.63 -2.54
C HIS A 478 16.79 -15.91 -2.55
N CYS A 479 17.54 -15.43 -3.54
CA CYS A 479 19.01 -15.44 -3.48
C CYS A 479 19.56 -14.49 -2.40
N ASN A 480 18.76 -13.52 -1.94
CA ASN A 480 19.13 -12.66 -0.83
C ASN A 480 18.77 -13.35 0.50
N PRO A 481 19.74 -13.55 1.42
CA PRO A 481 19.51 -14.28 2.66
C PRO A 481 18.63 -13.52 3.68
N THR A 482 18.40 -12.23 3.45
CA THR A 482 17.55 -11.38 4.31
C THR A 482 16.11 -11.26 3.80
N CYS A 483 15.75 -12.03 2.76
CA CYS A 483 14.39 -12.06 2.28
C CYS A 483 13.41 -12.49 3.39
N PRO A 484 12.17 -11.97 3.37
CA PRO A 484 11.13 -12.39 4.30
C PRO A 484 10.84 -13.89 4.15
N THR A 485 10.26 -14.49 5.20
CA THR A 485 9.80 -15.88 5.12
C THR A 485 8.79 -16.04 4.00
N ILE A 486 8.96 -17.11 3.24
CA ILE A 486 8.11 -17.42 2.09
C ILE A 486 6.78 -17.92 2.62
N ARG A 487 5.69 -17.45 2.02
CA ARG A 487 4.34 -17.88 2.36
C ARG A 487 3.67 -18.45 1.14
N ASP A 488 3.00 -19.57 1.31
CA ASP A 488 2.17 -20.14 0.26
C ASP A 488 1.03 -19.16 -0.07
N GLN A 489 0.87 -18.84 -1.36
CA GLN A 489 -0.05 -17.79 -1.82
C GLN A 489 -1.53 -18.12 -1.51
N TYR A 490 -1.88 -19.41 -1.38
CA TYR A 490 -3.25 -19.85 -1.15
C TYR A 490 -3.59 -20.05 0.33
N SER A 491 -2.70 -20.71 1.06
CA SER A 491 -2.91 -21.08 2.47
C SER A 491 -2.33 -20.06 3.45
N GLY A 492 -1.42 -19.18 2.99
CA GLY A 492 -0.71 -18.22 3.83
C GLY A 492 0.26 -18.85 4.84
N GLN A 493 0.49 -20.17 4.75
CA GLN A 493 1.41 -20.89 5.63
C GLN A 493 2.86 -20.62 5.24
N GLU A 494 3.73 -20.56 6.26
CA GLU A 494 5.16 -20.37 6.03
C GLU A 494 5.78 -21.61 5.40
N MET A 495 6.66 -21.37 4.44
CA MET A 495 7.41 -22.39 3.72
C MET A 495 8.88 -22.22 4.05
N SER A 496 9.55 -23.33 4.32
CA SER A 496 11.01 -23.32 4.44
C SER A 496 11.66 -22.98 3.10
N VAL A 497 12.87 -22.40 3.13
CA VAL A 497 13.66 -22.11 1.93
C VAL A 497 13.89 -23.38 1.10
N LEU A 498 14.10 -24.53 1.76
CA LEU A 498 14.25 -25.82 1.07
C LEU A 498 12.96 -26.23 0.34
N GLN A 499 11.80 -26.15 1.00
CA GLN A 499 10.51 -26.43 0.36
C GLN A 499 10.31 -25.51 -0.84
N PHE A 500 10.56 -24.22 -0.67
CA PHE A 500 10.47 -23.26 -1.77
C PHE A 500 11.41 -23.61 -2.92
N LEU A 501 12.69 -23.86 -2.67
CA LEU A 501 13.64 -24.23 -3.71
C LEU A 501 13.19 -25.50 -4.45
N MET A 502 12.75 -26.53 -3.73
CA MET A 502 12.18 -27.73 -4.35
C MET A 502 10.93 -27.42 -5.19
N HIS A 503 10.06 -26.50 -4.74
CA HIS A 503 8.96 -26.00 -5.55
C HIS A 503 9.40 -25.19 -6.75
N MET A 504 10.53 -24.49 -6.69
CA MET A 504 11.08 -23.77 -7.83
C MET A 504 11.80 -24.68 -8.83
N GLY A 505 11.69 -26.00 -8.68
CA GLY A 505 12.35 -26.97 -9.54
C GLY A 505 13.85 -27.12 -9.24
N PHE A 506 14.31 -26.68 -8.07
CA PHE A 506 15.70 -26.85 -7.65
C PHE A 506 15.99 -28.33 -7.43
N ASP A 507 16.72 -28.92 -8.36
CA ASP A 507 17.28 -30.25 -8.22
C ASP A 507 18.59 -30.16 -7.42
N VAL A 508 18.51 -30.54 -6.14
CA VAL A 508 19.65 -30.56 -5.21
C VAL A 508 20.78 -31.43 -5.76
N GLN A 509 20.48 -32.53 -6.45
CA GLN A 509 21.50 -33.45 -6.97
C GLN A 509 22.21 -32.84 -8.17
N ALA A 510 21.47 -32.22 -9.10
CA ALA A 510 22.06 -31.53 -10.24
C ALA A 510 22.93 -30.34 -9.80
N MET A 511 22.46 -29.55 -8.85
CA MET A 511 23.21 -28.40 -8.32
C MET A 511 24.43 -28.82 -7.50
N ALA A 512 24.31 -29.86 -6.68
CA ALA A 512 25.44 -30.43 -5.94
C ALA A 512 26.52 -30.95 -6.90
N GLN A 513 26.15 -31.63 -7.98
CA GLN A 513 27.08 -32.05 -9.03
C GLN A 513 27.75 -30.86 -9.72
N GLN A 514 27.00 -29.81 -10.07
CA GLN A 514 27.55 -28.62 -10.72
C GLN A 514 28.52 -27.85 -9.82
N GLN A 515 28.27 -27.84 -8.51
CA GLN A 515 29.11 -27.18 -7.50
C GLN A 515 30.22 -28.09 -6.94
N GLY A 516 30.34 -29.34 -7.42
CA GLY A 516 31.31 -30.31 -6.91
C GLY A 516 31.12 -30.62 -5.41
N MET A 517 29.89 -30.53 -4.92
CA MET A 517 29.52 -30.64 -3.51
C MET A 517 28.71 -31.91 -3.26
N ASP A 518 28.73 -32.40 -2.02
CA ASP A 518 27.86 -33.50 -1.62
C ASP A 518 26.39 -33.00 -1.51
N PRO A 519 25.40 -33.70 -2.09
CA PRO A 519 24.00 -33.27 -2.05
C PRO A 519 23.46 -33.08 -0.62
N SER A 520 23.88 -33.92 0.32
CA SER A 520 23.50 -33.85 1.74
C SER A 520 24.08 -32.62 2.41
N LYS A 521 25.31 -32.22 2.03
CA LYS A 521 25.96 -31.00 2.50
C LYS A 521 25.27 -29.75 1.95
N LEU A 522 24.90 -29.76 0.67
CA LEU A 522 24.12 -28.67 0.06
C LEU A 522 22.74 -28.56 0.71
N LEU A 523 22.05 -29.68 0.94
CA LEU A 523 20.79 -29.74 1.69
C LEU A 523 20.91 -29.14 3.09
N GLY A 524 21.98 -29.46 3.82
CA GLY A 524 22.24 -28.94 5.16
C GLY A 524 22.51 -27.42 5.20
N MET A 525 23.11 -26.86 4.14
CA MET A 525 23.30 -25.41 4.00
C MET A 525 21.95 -24.72 3.71
N LEU A 526 21.17 -25.27 2.79
CA LEU A 526 19.86 -24.76 2.41
C LEU A 526 18.81 -24.85 3.54
N SER A 527 18.90 -25.86 4.42
CA SER A 527 18.01 -26.01 5.57
C SER A 527 18.32 -25.05 6.72
N ASN A 528 19.57 -24.60 6.83
CA ASN A 528 20.05 -23.73 7.92
C ASN A 528 20.12 -22.25 7.54
N GLY A 529 19.70 -21.87 6.32
CA GLY A 529 19.71 -20.49 5.84
C GLY A 529 21.11 -19.88 5.72
N SER A 530 22.13 -20.71 5.47
CA SER A 530 23.56 -20.35 5.45
C SER A 530 24.13 -20.17 4.05
#